data_AF-A0A235HI97-F1
#
_entry.id   AF-A0A235HI97-F1
#
_cell.length_a   1.000
_cell.length_b   1.000
_cell.length_c   1.000
_cell.angle_alpha   90.00
_cell.angle_beta   90.00
_cell.angle_gamma   90.00
#
_symmetry.space_group_name_H-M   'P 1'
#
loop_
_entity.id
_entity.type
_entity.pdbx_description
1 polymer ?
#
loop_
_entity_poly.entity_id
_entity_poly.type
_entity_poly.pdbx_seq_one_letter_code
_entity_poly.pdbx_strand_id
1 'polypeptide(L)'
;MPLFVFPDDPSWNEEADAVEFAVEVGEYHGRVFIPRRALQTLAGHLPKPDEALQYVCLNRPVFDKAVEARIMDRKLDPDANVHLTARDVRRVAP
;
A
#
# COMPACT_ATOMS: atom_id res chain seq x y z
N MET A 1 13.96 -8.90 -13.44
CA MET A 1 13.01 -8.10 -12.63
C MET A 1 12.14 -9.11 -11.90
N PRO A 2 11.98 -9.04 -10.57
CA PRO A 2 11.05 -9.89 -9.84
C PRO A 2 9.64 -9.66 -10.37
N LEU A 3 8.86 -10.73 -10.48
CA LEU A 3 7.43 -10.64 -10.81
C LEU A 3 6.68 -10.40 -9.50
N PHE A 4 5.98 -9.27 -9.40
CA PHE A 4 5.11 -8.96 -8.27
C PHE A 4 3.68 -9.37 -8.61
N VAL A 5 3.03 -10.02 -7.66
CA VAL A 5 1.62 -10.42 -7.76
C VAL A 5 0.87 -9.83 -6.59
N PHE A 6 -0.33 -9.32 -6.85
CA PHE A 6 -1.22 -8.76 -5.84
C PHE A 6 -2.53 -9.57 -5.88
N PRO A 7 -2.60 -10.70 -5.14
CA PRO A 7 -3.68 -11.68 -5.30
C PRO A 7 -5.00 -11.20 -4.69
N ASP A 8 -4.94 -10.31 -3.69
CA ASP A 8 -6.10 -9.82 -2.97
C ASP A 8 -6.52 -8.43 -3.47
N ASP A 9 -7.84 -8.23 -3.50
CA ASP A 9 -8.42 -6.90 -3.54
C ASP A 9 -8.12 -6.15 -2.24
N PRO A 10 -7.96 -4.82 -2.28
CA PRO A 10 -7.75 -4.04 -1.08
C PRO A 10 -8.97 -4.15 -0.18
N SER A 11 -8.74 -4.16 1.13
CA SER A 11 -9.79 -4.15 2.13
C SER A 11 -9.44 -3.18 3.24
N TRP A 12 -10.44 -2.74 3.99
CA TRP A 12 -10.22 -1.90 5.16
C TRP A 12 -9.92 -2.76 6.39
N ASN A 13 -8.79 -2.53 7.04
CA ASN A 13 -8.44 -3.12 8.33
C ASN A 13 -8.73 -2.10 9.44
N GLU A 14 -9.73 -2.42 10.28
CA GLU A 14 -10.14 -1.55 11.40
C GLU A 14 -9.08 -1.47 12.51
N GLU A 15 -8.38 -2.57 12.79
CA GLU A 15 -7.36 -2.64 13.85
C GLU A 15 -6.13 -1.79 13.48
N ALA A 16 -5.73 -1.83 12.21
CA ALA A 16 -4.60 -1.07 11.69
C ALA A 16 -4.96 0.38 11.27
N ASP A 17 -6.25 0.75 11.25
CA ASP A 17 -6.77 1.99 10.65
C ASP A 17 -6.15 2.25 9.26
N ALA A 18 -6.18 1.22 8.41
CA ALA A 18 -5.45 1.19 7.15
C ALA A 18 -6.19 0.42 6.06
N VAL A 19 -5.90 0.76 4.80
CA VAL A 19 -6.22 -0.14 3.68
C VAL A 19 -5.13 -1.19 3.59
N GLU A 20 -5.51 -2.46 3.46
CA GLU A 20 -4.59 -3.59 3.37
C GLU A 20 -4.83 -4.48 2.15
N PHE A 21 -3.76 -5.11 1.67
CA PHE A 21 -3.80 -6.17 0.65
C PHE A 21 -2.52 -7.00 0.68
N ALA A 22 -2.54 -8.18 0.06
CA ALA A 22 -1.37 -9.05 -0.07
C ALA A 22 -0.49 -8.67 -1.26
N VAL A 23 0.81 -8.97 -1.14
CA VAL A 23 1.80 -8.93 -2.22
C VAL A 23 2.69 -10.16 -2.17
N GLU A 24 2.97 -10.73 -3.33
CA GLU A 24 3.80 -11.92 -3.50
C GLU A 24 4.94 -11.65 -4.49
N VAL A 25 6.14 -12.10 -4.15
CA VAL A 25 7.36 -11.95 -4.97
C VAL A 25 8.27 -13.16 -4.79
N GLY A 26 8.23 -14.11 -5.74
CA GLY A 26 8.96 -15.36 -5.59
C GLY A 26 8.45 -16.14 -4.37
N GLU A 27 9.32 -16.38 -3.38
CA GLU A 27 8.93 -17.05 -2.12
C GLU A 27 8.40 -16.07 -1.06
N TYR A 28 8.61 -14.76 -1.26
CA TYR A 28 8.15 -13.74 -0.32
C TYR A 28 6.64 -13.52 -0.46
N HIS A 29 5.94 -13.61 0.67
CA HIS A 29 4.54 -13.26 0.82
C HIS A 29 4.45 -12.24 1.95
N GLY A 30 3.89 -11.06 1.67
CA GLY A 30 3.78 -10.00 2.66
C GLY A 30 2.43 -9.29 2.60
N ARG A 31 2.08 -8.59 3.68
CA ARG A 31 0.94 -7.68 3.70
C ARG A 31 1.40 -6.26 3.46
N VAL A 32 0.58 -5.51 2.72
CA VAL A 32 0.73 -4.08 2.51
C VAL A 32 -0.30 -3.38 3.37
N PHE A 33 0.14 -2.35 4.09
CA PHE A 33 -0.70 -1.46 4.87
C PHE A 33 -0.51 -0.03 4.37
N ILE A 34 -1.62 0.64 4.11
CA ILE A 34 -1.67 2.06 3.76
C ILE A 34 -2.45 2.76 4.86
N PRO A 35 -1.75 3.33 5.87
CA PRO A 35 -2.42 3.98 6.99
C PRO A 35 -3.32 5.12 6.54
N ARG A 36 -4.46 5.30 7.21
CA ARG A 36 -5.41 6.38 6.92
C ARG A 36 -4.76 7.76 6.90
N ARG A 37 -3.74 7.98 7.74
CA ARG A 37 -2.96 9.23 7.76
C ARG A 37 -2.14 9.47 6.49
N ALA A 38 -1.61 8.40 5.89
CA ALA A 38 -0.96 8.50 4.59
C ALA A 38 -1.99 8.90 3.52
N LEU A 39 -3.16 8.26 3.53
CA LEU A 39 -4.26 8.57 2.62
C LEU A 39 -4.80 9.99 2.84
N GLN A 40 -4.88 10.47 4.09
CA GLN A 40 -5.25 11.85 4.39
C GLN A 40 -4.31 12.87 3.72
N THR A 41 -3.02 12.58 3.74
CA THR A 41 -2.00 13.44 3.11
C THR A 41 -2.11 13.43 1.59
N LEU A 42 -2.54 12.32 1.00
CA LEU A 42 -2.71 12.16 -0.45
C LEU A 42 -4.04 12.75 -0.95
N ALA A 43 -5.13 12.56 -0.21
CA ALA A 43 -6.47 13.05 -0.53
C ALA A 43 -6.69 14.53 -0.14
N GLY A 44 -5.89 15.07 0.80
CA GLY A 44 -6.01 16.45 1.27
C GLY A 44 -7.07 16.68 2.35
N HIS A 45 -7.79 15.64 2.75
CA HIS A 45 -8.74 15.62 3.87
C HIS A 45 -8.69 14.25 4.55
N LEU A 46 -9.32 14.07 5.72
CA LEU A 46 -9.38 12.76 6.38
C LEU A 46 -10.45 11.88 5.70
N PRO A 47 -10.08 10.86 4.90
CA PRO A 47 -11.07 10.04 4.19
C PRO A 47 -11.80 9.12 5.17
N LYS A 48 -13.05 8.74 4.87
CA LYS A 48 -13.73 7.63 5.56
C LYS A 48 -13.17 6.26 5.09
N PRO A 49 -13.38 5.15 5.82
CA PRO A 49 -12.92 3.82 5.41
C PRO A 49 -13.26 3.46 3.95
N ASP A 50 -14.52 3.61 3.55
CA ASP A 50 -14.95 3.29 2.16
C ASP A 50 -14.29 4.18 1.11
N GLU A 51 -14.07 5.45 1.45
CA GLU A 51 -13.44 6.42 0.57
C GLU A 51 -11.92 6.17 0.46
N ALA A 52 -11.28 5.82 1.57
CA ALA A 52 -9.89 5.39 1.61
C ALA A 52 -9.69 4.15 0.73
N LEU A 53 -10.59 3.17 0.85
CA LEU A 53 -10.59 1.97 0.03
C LEU A 53 -10.78 2.32 -1.45
N GLN A 54 -11.81 3.11 -1.78
CA GLN A 54 -12.08 3.53 -3.15
C GLN A 54 -10.88 4.29 -3.75
N TYR A 55 -10.24 5.16 -2.97
CA TYR A 55 -9.06 5.91 -3.41
C TYR A 55 -7.90 4.97 -3.80
N VAL A 56 -7.64 3.94 -2.99
CA VAL A 56 -6.62 2.93 -3.29
C VAL A 56 -6.99 2.12 -4.53
N CYS A 57 -8.24 1.67 -4.66
CA CYS A 57 -8.70 0.92 -5.82
C CYS A 57 -8.60 1.74 -7.13
N LEU A 58 -9.02 3.01 -7.12
CA LEU A 58 -8.96 3.89 -8.30
C LEU A 58 -7.52 4.20 -8.73
N ASN A 59 -6.58 4.24 -7.79
CA ASN A 59 -5.18 4.58 -8.05
C ASN A 59 -4.25 3.37 -7.89
N ARG A 60 -4.79 2.14 -8.02
CA ARG A 60 -4.08 0.89 -7.74
C ARG A 60 -2.68 0.80 -8.38
N PRO A 61 -2.49 1.17 -9.68
CA PRO A 61 -1.17 1.12 -10.30
C PRO A 61 -0.09 1.98 -9.62
N VAL A 62 -0.46 3.10 -8.98
CA VAL A 62 0.49 3.97 -8.27
C VAL A 62 0.90 3.34 -6.94
N PHE A 63 -0.05 2.74 -6.24
CA PHE A 63 0.22 2.03 -4.99
C PHE A 63 1.06 0.78 -5.22
N ASP A 64 0.74 -0.02 -6.24
CA ASP A 64 1.53 -1.21 -6.59
C ASP A 64 2.99 -0.85 -6.87
N LYS A 65 3.24 0.20 -7.67
CA LYS A 65 4.60 0.72 -7.91
C LYS A 65 5.29 1.18 -6.63
N ALA A 66 4.56 1.77 -5.69
CA ALA A 66 5.13 2.20 -4.41
C ALA A 66 5.54 0.99 -3.57
N VAL A 67 4.73 -0.08 -3.56
CA VAL A 67 5.05 -1.36 -2.92
C VAL A 67 6.29 -1.98 -3.53
N GLU A 68 6.33 -2.10 -4.85
CA GLU A 68 7.49 -2.63 -5.59
C GLU A 68 8.77 -1.88 -5.21
N ALA A 69 8.73 -0.56 -5.25
CA ALA A 69 9.88 0.27 -4.93
C ALA A 69 10.34 0.09 -3.47
N ARG A 70 9.42 -0.11 -2.53
CA ARG A 70 9.75 -0.32 -1.10
C ARG A 70 10.38 -1.69 -0.85
N ILE A 71 9.85 -2.74 -1.51
CA ILE A 71 10.41 -4.10 -1.46
C ILE A 71 11.80 -4.12 -2.08
N MET A 72 11.99 -3.47 -3.23
CA MET A 72 13.30 -3.34 -3.89
C MET A 72 14.33 -2.62 -3.01
N ASP A 73 13.90 -1.59 -2.28
CA ASP A 73 14.73 -0.85 -1.34
C ASP A 73 14.98 -1.62 -0.01
N ARG A 74 14.44 -2.85 0.14
CA ARG A 74 14.47 -3.68 1.36
C ARG A 74 13.96 -2.95 2.61
N LYS A 75 13.02 -2.02 2.43
CA LYS A 75 12.41 -1.25 3.52
C LYS A 75 11.14 -1.95 3.98
N LEU A 76 11.29 -3.05 4.70
CA LEU A 76 10.21 -3.84 5.30
C LEU A 76 10.19 -3.64 6.81
N ASP A 77 9.05 -3.92 7.44
CA ASP A 77 8.96 -3.97 8.90
C ASP A 77 9.56 -5.31 9.45
N PRO A 78 9.66 -5.50 10.78
CA PRO A 78 10.21 -6.72 11.38
C PRO A 78 9.48 -8.02 11.00
N ASP A 79 8.19 -7.92 10.68
CA ASP A 79 7.35 -9.04 10.25
C ASP A 79 7.33 -9.17 8.71
N ALA A 80 8.24 -8.45 8.05
CA ALA A 80 8.38 -8.37 6.61
C ALA A 80 7.15 -7.79 5.88
N ASN A 81 6.31 -7.01 6.55
CA ASN A 81 5.21 -6.29 5.92
C ASN A 81 5.65 -4.93 5.35
N VAL A 82 4.86 -4.44 4.41
CA VAL A 82 5.06 -3.16 3.72
C VAL A 82 4.11 -2.13 4.31
N HIS A 83 4.64 -1.03 4.83
CA HIS A 83 3.84 0.11 5.32
C HIS A 83 4.08 1.31 4.41
N LEU A 84 3.14 1.61 3.53
CA LEU A 84 3.27 2.73 2.62
C LEU A 84 3.03 4.06 3.32
N THR A 85 3.92 5.01 3.11
CA THR A 85 3.71 6.41 3.48
C THR A 85 3.26 7.23 2.28
N ALA A 86 2.68 8.41 2.52
CA ALA A 86 2.37 9.34 1.44
C ALA A 86 3.59 9.75 0.61
N ARG A 87 4.80 9.73 1.22
CA ARG A 87 6.06 10.02 0.53
C ARG A 87 6.42 8.92 -0.47
N ASP A 88 6.21 7.66 -0.11
CA ASP A 88 6.50 6.52 -0.98
C ASP A 88 5.65 6.58 -2.25
N VAL A 89 4.36 6.89 -2.08
CA VAL A 89 3.40 7.05 -3.20
C VAL A 89 3.77 8.25 -4.07
N ARG A 90 4.07 9.41 -3.47
CA ARG A 90 4.48 10.61 -4.23
C ARG A 90 5.79 10.45 -4.99
N ARG A 91 6.69 9.55 -4.58
CA ARG A 91 7.95 9.28 -5.30
C ARG A 91 7.72 8.60 -6.65
N VAL A 92 6.64 7.83 -6.76
CA VAL A 92 6.34 7.02 -7.95
C VAL A 92 5.15 7.54 -8.76
N ALA A 93 4.39 8.49 -8.20
CA ALA A 93 3.39 9.24 -8.92
C ALA A 93 4.05 10.09 -10.03
N PRO A 94 3.42 10.20 -11.21
CA PRO A 94 3.93 11.00 -12.33
C PRO A 94 3.95 12.50 -12.05
#